data_AF-A0A961D440-F1
#
_entry.id   AF-A0A961D440-F1
#
_cell.length_a   1.000
_cell.length_b   1.000
_cell.length_c   1.000
_cell.angle_alpha   90.00
_cell.angle_beta   90.00
_cell.angle_gamma   90.00
#
_symmetry.space_group_name_H-M   'P 1'
#
loop_
_entity.id
_entity.type
_entity.pdbx_description
1 polymer ?
#
loop_
_entity_poly.entity_id
_entity_poly.type
_entity_poly.pdbx_seq_one_letter_code
_entity_poly.pdbx_strand_id
1 'polypeptide(L)'
;MRPNVIARRLPDRAGGPPQTLGAAEFARVLLWLLRIGCETRARGYCVGELSPRDVRFAPGPACLSRTTIRGPWHRWLLLRRRAKHLRAGHDIGCSLVGVPRSTLEGLSRAWTDPRARGYAQGLIAEIMDELSRAGIGPHRGWHPQRALEMIEHLIRARVTPRELMDPRPRTDP
;
A
#
# COMPACT_ATOMS: atom_id res chain seq x y z
N MET A 1 -4.75 26.76 13.14
CA MET A 1 -5.33 25.46 13.56
C MET A 1 -4.47 24.34 13.01
N ARG A 2 -3.75 23.59 13.86
CA ARG A 2 -2.97 22.43 13.45
C ARG A 2 -3.87 21.19 13.50
N PRO A 3 -3.90 20.32 12.47
CA PRO A 3 -4.65 19.09 12.55
C PRO A 3 -3.98 18.15 13.55
N ASN A 4 -4.76 17.67 14.52
CA ASN A 4 -4.39 16.58 15.43
C ASN A 4 -4.16 15.31 14.61
N VAL A 5 -2.93 15.12 14.14
CA VAL A 5 -2.48 13.83 13.62
C VAL A 5 -2.20 12.95 14.82
N ILE A 6 -3.07 11.99 15.09
CA ILE A 6 -2.79 10.86 15.99
C ILE A 6 -1.72 10.00 15.27
N ALA A 7 -0.48 10.48 15.27
CA ALA A 7 0.69 9.73 14.89
C ALA A 7 1.01 8.77 16.04
N ARG A 8 0.25 7.67 16.13
CA ARG A 8 0.75 6.51 16.88
C ARG A 8 2.03 6.07 16.19
N ARG A 9 3.16 6.34 16.83
CA ARG A 9 4.50 5.88 16.44
C ARG A 9 4.41 4.41 16.02
N LEU A 10 4.82 4.09 14.80
CA LEU A 10 5.26 2.73 14.51
C LEU A 10 6.45 2.45 15.44
N PRO A 11 6.46 1.35 16.19
CA PRO A 11 7.47 1.11 17.21
C PRO A 11 8.86 1.07 16.58
N ASP A 12 9.70 1.94 17.12
CA ASP A 12 11.11 2.11 16.79
C ASP A 12 11.89 0.91 17.33
N ARG A 13 12.17 -0.11 16.50
CA ARG A 13 13.06 -1.22 16.87
C ARG A 13 13.87 -1.72 15.68
N ALA A 14 15.06 -1.14 15.52
CA ALA A 14 16.15 -1.78 14.78
C ALA A 14 16.54 -3.10 15.47
N GLY A 15 16.48 -4.23 14.75
CA GLY A 15 17.17 -5.47 15.14
C GLY A 15 16.34 -6.71 15.54
N GLY A 16 15.01 -6.67 15.48
CA GLY A 16 14.16 -7.87 15.66
C GLY A 16 13.87 -8.64 14.36
N PRO A 17 13.29 -9.86 14.42
CA PRO A 17 12.75 -10.54 13.23
C PRO A 17 11.81 -9.58 12.47
N PRO A 18 11.60 -9.75 11.15
CA PRO A 18 10.74 -8.83 10.40
C PRO A 18 9.37 -8.79 11.10
N GLN A 19 9.05 -7.64 11.70
CA GLN A 19 7.79 -7.47 12.43
C GLN A 19 6.66 -7.79 11.47
N THR A 20 5.92 -8.84 11.78
CA THR A 20 4.67 -9.14 11.10
C THR A 20 3.65 -8.11 11.56
N LEU A 21 3.22 -7.27 10.64
CA LEU A 21 2.22 -6.24 10.85
C LEU A 21 0.86 -6.88 11.12
N GLY A 22 0.16 -6.37 12.12
CA GLY A 22 -1.27 -6.63 12.28
C GLY A 22 -2.08 -6.00 11.14
N ALA A 23 -3.36 -6.36 11.02
CA ALA A 23 -4.25 -5.89 9.96
C ALA A 23 -4.29 -4.35 9.84
N ALA A 24 -4.43 -3.65 10.97
CA ALA A 24 -4.49 -2.19 11.01
C ALA A 24 -3.15 -1.52 10.65
N GLU A 25 -2.03 -2.11 11.07
CA GLU A 25 -0.69 -1.60 10.73
C GLU A 25 -0.41 -1.79 9.25
N PHE A 26 -0.73 -2.97 8.71
CA PHE A 26 -0.62 -3.23 7.28
C PHE A 26 -1.49 -2.26 6.46
N ALA A 27 -2.73 -2.00 6.87
CA ALA A 27 -3.61 -1.07 6.18
C ALA A 27 -3.03 0.37 6.12
N ARG A 28 -2.37 0.83 7.20
CA ARG A 28 -1.66 2.12 7.20
C ARG A 28 -0.47 2.13 6.25
N VAL A 29 0.31 1.05 6.25
CA VAL A 29 1.48 0.89 5.37
C VAL A 29 1.04 0.82 3.90
N LEU A 30 -0.05 0.11 3.62
CA LEU A 30 -0.67 0.02 2.31
C LEU A 30 -1.11 1.40 1.82
N LEU A 31 -1.78 2.20 2.66
CA LEU A 31 -2.16 3.58 2.32
C LEU A 31 -0.95 4.43 1.92
N TRP A 32 0.14 4.35 2.68
CA TRP A 32 1.38 5.06 2.34
C TRP A 32 1.98 4.61 1.01
N LEU A 33 2.05 3.30 0.77
CA LEU A 33 2.57 2.74 -0.46
C LEU A 33 1.72 3.17 -1.67
N LEU A 34 0.40 3.12 -1.53
CA LEU A 34 -0.54 3.55 -2.58
C LEU A 34 -0.48 5.06 -2.83
N ARG A 35 -0.26 5.88 -1.79
CA ARG A 35 -0.03 7.32 -1.95
C ARG A 35 1.21 7.61 -2.80
N ILE A 36 2.35 7.00 -2.45
CA ILE A 36 3.59 7.09 -3.24
C ILE A 36 3.38 6.58 -4.65
N GLY A 37 2.62 5.50 -4.80
CA GLY A 37 2.22 4.95 -6.09
C GLY A 37 1.46 5.95 -6.95
N CYS A 38 0.39 6.55 -6.41
CA CYS A 38 -0.41 7.55 -7.10
C CYS A 38 0.43 8.77 -7.50
N GLU A 39 1.30 9.27 -6.61
CA GLU A 39 2.22 10.37 -6.93
C GLU A 39 3.20 9.99 -8.07
N THR A 40 3.70 8.76 -8.05
CA THR A 40 4.59 8.23 -9.09
C THR A 40 3.86 8.09 -10.42
N ARG A 41 2.61 7.62 -10.39
CA ARG A 41 1.73 7.49 -11.54
C ARG A 41 1.34 8.83 -12.15
N ALA A 42 1.10 9.84 -11.33
CA ALA A 42 0.84 11.21 -11.80
C ALA A 42 1.97 11.76 -12.68
N ARG A 43 3.19 11.24 -12.50
CA ARG A 43 4.38 11.60 -13.28
C ARG A 43 4.62 10.69 -14.49
N GLY A 44 3.70 9.77 -14.78
CA GLY A 44 3.84 8.80 -15.88
C GLY A 44 4.74 7.60 -15.56
N TYR A 45 5.06 7.37 -14.28
CA TYR A 45 5.91 6.26 -13.85
C TYR A 45 5.14 5.23 -13.02
N CYS A 46 5.79 4.12 -12.72
CA CYS A 46 5.35 3.19 -11.67
C CYS A 46 6.54 2.82 -10.78
N VAL A 47 6.27 2.34 -9.57
CA VAL A 47 7.33 1.94 -8.62
C VAL A 47 8.10 0.69 -9.07
N GLY A 48 7.53 -0.06 -10.02
CA GLY A 48 8.07 -1.31 -10.54
C GLY A 48 8.00 -2.47 -9.54
N GLU A 49 8.63 -3.60 -9.87
CA GLU A 49 8.69 -4.77 -9.00
C GLU A 49 9.56 -4.49 -7.76
N LEU A 50 8.92 -4.19 -6.63
CA LEU A 50 9.58 -4.08 -5.33
C LEU A 50 9.54 -5.43 -4.62
N SER A 51 10.66 -5.82 -4.03
CA SER A 51 10.72 -6.91 -3.05
C SER A 51 10.70 -6.36 -1.63
N PRO A 52 10.34 -7.19 -0.63
CA PRO A 52 10.39 -6.79 0.78
C PRO A 52 11.77 -6.29 1.24
N ARG A 53 12.86 -6.71 0.58
CA ARG A 53 14.23 -6.28 0.89
C ARG A 53 14.55 -4.88 0.36
N ASP A 54 13.78 -4.39 -0.61
CA ASP A 54 14.01 -3.09 -1.25
C ASP A 54 13.37 -1.94 -0.46
N VAL A 55 12.57 -2.25 0.55
CA VAL A 55 11.81 -1.29 1.34
C VAL A 55 12.04 -1.54 2.83
N ARG A 56 12.22 -0.47 3.59
CA ARG A 56 12.40 -0.51 5.05
C ARG A 56 11.39 0.42 5.71
N PHE A 57 10.93 0.03 6.88
CA PHE A 57 10.23 0.93 7.78
C PHE A 57 11.24 1.94 8.32
N ALA A 58 11.01 3.23 8.07
CA ALA A 58 11.82 4.29 8.65
C ALA A 58 11.15 4.80 9.94
N PRO A 59 11.93 5.12 10.99
CA PRO A 59 11.41 5.84 12.14
C PRO A 59 10.94 7.24 11.71
N GLY A 60 9.72 7.64 12.07
CA GLY A 60 9.18 8.97 11.80
C GLY A 60 7.89 8.99 10.96
N PRO A 61 7.44 10.17 10.48
CA PRO A 61 6.16 10.31 9.77
C PRO A 61 6.17 9.62 8.40
N ALA A 62 7.34 9.40 7.79
CA ALA A 62 7.51 8.63 6.57
C ALA A 62 7.65 7.14 6.90
N CYS A 63 6.56 6.38 6.78
CA CYS A 63 6.51 4.99 7.24
C CYS A 63 7.32 4.02 6.35
N LEU A 64 7.76 4.43 5.15
CA LEU A 64 8.49 3.58 4.20
C LEU A 64 9.65 4.34 3.54
N SER A 65 10.80 3.68 3.42
CA SER A 65 11.99 4.17 2.74
C SER A 65 12.55 3.08 1.83
N ARG A 66 13.23 3.46 0.74
CA ARG A 66 13.97 2.47 -0.07
C ARG A 66 15.23 2.05 0.66
N THR A 67 15.53 0.75 0.63
CA THR A 67 16.83 0.24 1.03
C THR A 67 17.92 0.86 0.15
N THR A 68 18.98 1.36 0.77
CA THR A 68 20.15 1.88 0.06
C THR A 68 20.77 0.76 -0.79
N ILE A 69 20.98 1.03 -2.08
CA ILE A 69 21.61 0.09 -3.01
C ILE A 69 23.10 0.00 -2.64
N ARG A 70 23.55 -1.16 -2.17
CA ARG A 70 24.96 -1.38 -1.82
C ARG A 70 25.65 -2.25 -2.87
N GLY A 71 26.54 -1.67 -3.67
CA GLY A 71 27.41 -2.41 -4.59
C GLY A 71 26.79 -2.81 -5.94
N PRO A 72 27.63 -3.33 -6.86
CA PRO A 72 27.26 -3.58 -8.26
C PRO A 72 26.20 -4.69 -8.42
N TRP A 73 26.25 -5.72 -7.57
CA TRP A 73 25.29 -6.83 -7.61
C TRP A 73 23.85 -6.39 -7.35
N HIS A 74 23.62 -5.59 -6.29
CA HIS A 74 22.28 -5.08 -5.99
C HIS A 74 21.76 -4.16 -7.10
N ARG A 75 22.65 -3.34 -7.70
CA ARG A 75 22.29 -2.51 -8.86
C ARG A 75 21.88 -3.38 -10.05
N TRP A 76 22.63 -4.44 -10.35
CA TRP A 76 22.31 -5.37 -11.42
C TRP A 76 20.95 -6.07 -11.19
N LEU A 77 20.67 -6.54 -9.98
CA LEU A 77 19.38 -7.16 -9.63
C LEU A 77 18.20 -6.21 -9.84
N LEU A 78 18.34 -4.94 -9.43
CA LEU A 78 17.30 -3.93 -9.63
C LEU A 78 17.09 -3.63 -11.12
N LEU A 79 18.16 -3.51 -11.90
CA LEU A 79 18.07 -3.35 -13.36
C LEU A 79 17.39 -4.55 -14.02
N ARG A 80 17.71 -5.77 -13.59
CA ARG A 80 17.09 -7.00 -14.10
C ARG A 80 15.58 -7.03 -13.80
N ARG A 81 15.16 -6.67 -12.59
CA ARG A 81 13.73 -6.58 -12.22
C ARG A 81 13.02 -5.49 -13.01
N ARG A 82 13.65 -4.33 -13.19
CA ARG A 82 13.12 -3.25 -14.05
C ARG A 82 12.92 -3.73 -15.49
N ALA A 83 13.94 -4.37 -16.08
CA ALA A 83 13.85 -4.92 -17.43
C ALA A 83 12.78 -6.01 -17.54
N LYS A 84 12.63 -6.86 -16.52
CA LYS A 84 11.55 -7.84 -16.45
C LYS A 84 10.18 -7.17 -16.41
N HIS A 85 9.99 -6.16 -15.56
CA HIS A 85 8.72 -5.42 -15.46
C HIS A 85 8.33 -4.77 -16.79
N LEU A 86 9.29 -4.10 -17.44
CA LEU A 86 9.05 -3.47 -18.75
C LEU A 86 8.69 -4.50 -19.84
N ARG A 87 9.29 -5.69 -19.81
CA ARG A 87 8.97 -6.78 -20.75
C ARG A 87 7.63 -7.46 -20.47
N ALA A 88 7.27 -7.63 -19.22
CA ALA A 88 6.00 -8.23 -18.82
C ALA A 88 4.79 -7.29 -19.06
N GLY A 89 5.06 -5.99 -19.21
CA GLY A 89 4.03 -4.97 -19.33
C GLY A 89 3.53 -4.48 -17.99
N HIS A 90 2.71 -3.42 -18.03
CA HIS A 90 2.11 -2.82 -16.84
C HIS A 90 0.85 -3.60 -16.44
N ASP A 91 0.81 -4.07 -15.19
CA ASP A 91 -0.38 -4.72 -14.65
C ASP A 91 -1.45 -3.69 -14.23
N ILE A 92 -2.59 -4.21 -13.78
CA ILE A 92 -3.72 -3.38 -13.34
C ILE A 92 -3.33 -2.42 -12.21
N GLY A 93 -2.51 -2.86 -11.25
CA GLY A 93 -2.06 -2.00 -10.16
C GLY A 93 -1.18 -0.85 -10.65
N CYS A 94 -0.29 -1.10 -11.62
CA CYS A 94 0.45 -0.02 -12.28
C CYS A 94 -0.49 1.00 -12.95
N SER A 95 -1.54 0.51 -13.59
CA SER A 95 -2.53 1.29 -14.32
C SER A 95 -3.54 2.03 -13.44
N LEU A 96 -3.75 1.61 -12.19
CA LEU A 96 -4.69 2.25 -11.27
C LEU A 96 -3.96 3.19 -10.29
N VAL A 97 -2.85 2.71 -9.72
CA VAL A 97 -2.21 3.32 -8.54
C VAL A 97 -0.70 3.39 -8.65
N GLY A 98 -0.09 3.07 -9.80
CA GLY A 98 1.37 3.16 -9.98
C GLY A 98 2.18 2.12 -9.20
N VAL A 99 1.53 1.11 -8.62
CA VAL A 99 2.17 0.00 -7.91
C VAL A 99 1.70 -1.33 -8.48
N PRO A 100 2.61 -2.20 -8.95
CA PRO A 100 2.19 -3.50 -9.47
C PRO A 100 1.36 -4.28 -8.45
N ARG A 101 0.26 -4.89 -8.88
CA ARG A 101 -0.57 -5.76 -8.01
C ARG A 101 0.27 -6.88 -7.40
N SER A 102 1.14 -7.49 -8.21
CA SER A 102 2.08 -8.52 -7.77
C SER A 102 3.03 -8.05 -6.65
N THR A 103 3.41 -6.76 -6.67
CA THR A 103 4.21 -6.15 -5.61
C THR A 103 3.41 -6.03 -4.32
N LEU A 104 2.16 -5.53 -4.38
CA LEU A 104 1.29 -5.44 -3.20
C LEU A 104 1.02 -6.83 -2.58
N GLU A 105 0.78 -7.84 -3.41
CA GLU A 105 0.58 -9.21 -2.97
C GLU A 105 1.85 -9.85 -2.40
N GLY A 106 3.02 -9.52 -2.95
CA GLY A 106 4.31 -9.97 -2.43
C GLY A 106 4.64 -9.34 -1.07
N LEU A 107 4.41 -8.02 -0.94
CA LEU A 107 4.64 -7.28 0.28
C LEU A 107 3.66 -7.67 1.39
N SER A 108 2.37 -7.85 1.08
CA SER A 108 1.38 -8.34 2.04
C SER A 108 1.74 -9.72 2.59
N ARG A 109 2.16 -10.66 1.73
CA ARG A 109 2.62 -11.99 2.18
C ARG A 109 3.84 -11.93 3.09
N ALA A 110 4.77 -11.01 2.82
CA ALA A 110 6.03 -10.89 3.54
C ALA A 110 5.90 -10.10 4.86
N TRP A 111 5.04 -9.10 4.91
CA TRP A 111 4.95 -8.18 6.05
C TRP A 111 3.76 -8.43 6.96
N THR A 112 2.74 -9.18 6.54
CA THR A 112 1.53 -9.35 7.36
C THR A 112 1.62 -10.61 8.22
N ASP A 113 1.10 -10.52 9.45
CA ASP A 113 0.85 -11.69 10.29
C ASP A 113 0.03 -12.75 9.52
N PRO A 114 0.39 -14.05 9.60
CA PRO A 114 -0.33 -15.10 8.90
C PRO A 114 -1.86 -15.07 9.08
N ARG A 115 -2.35 -14.71 10.27
CA ARG A 115 -3.78 -14.58 10.60
C ARG A 115 -4.43 -13.37 9.94
N ALA A 116 -3.67 -12.33 9.62
CA ALA A 116 -4.14 -11.11 8.96
C ALA A 116 -3.92 -11.11 7.44
N ARG A 117 -3.28 -12.14 6.85
CA ARG A 117 -3.02 -12.21 5.40
C ARG A 117 -4.28 -12.18 4.56
N GLY A 118 -5.33 -12.92 4.96
CA GLY A 118 -6.60 -12.94 4.25
C GLY A 118 -7.24 -11.55 4.20
N TYR A 119 -7.20 -10.82 5.30
CA TYR A 119 -7.62 -9.42 5.36
C TYR A 119 -6.79 -8.54 4.42
N ALA A 120 -5.46 -8.65 4.45
CA ALA A 120 -4.57 -7.83 3.61
C ALA A 120 -4.81 -8.07 2.11
N GLN A 121 -4.93 -9.33 1.70
CA GLN A 121 -5.20 -9.70 0.31
C GLN A 121 -6.60 -9.26 -0.12
N GLY A 122 -7.61 -9.44 0.74
CA GLY A 122 -8.97 -8.97 0.48
C GLY A 122 -9.04 -7.45 0.31
N LEU A 123 -8.35 -6.69 1.16
CA LEU A 123 -8.27 -5.23 1.06
C LEU A 123 -7.60 -4.77 -0.23
N ILE A 124 -6.51 -5.43 -0.65
CA ILE A 124 -5.84 -5.12 -1.93
C ILE A 124 -6.79 -5.38 -3.11
N ALA A 125 -7.46 -6.53 -3.11
CA ALA A 125 -8.40 -6.89 -4.18
C ALA A 125 -9.56 -5.89 -4.25
N GLU A 126 -10.19 -5.59 -3.12
CA GLU A 126 -11.29 -4.61 -2.99
C GLU A 126 -10.88 -3.24 -3.53
N ILE A 127 -9.70 -2.73 -3.14
CA ILE A 127 -9.19 -1.46 -3.65
C ILE A 127 -9.06 -1.48 -5.18
N MET A 128 -8.47 -2.54 -5.75
CA MET A 128 -8.28 -2.63 -7.20
C MET A 128 -9.62 -2.72 -7.95
N ASP A 129 -10.56 -3.51 -7.43
CA ASP A 129 -11.86 -3.73 -8.06
C ASP A 129 -12.74 -2.47 -8.00
N GLU A 130 -12.72 -1.75 -6.88
CA GLU A 130 -13.44 -0.48 -6.73
C GLU A 130 -12.84 0.63 -7.61
N LEU A 131 -11.50 0.73 -7.67
CA LEU A 131 -10.81 1.64 -8.59
C LEU A 131 -11.14 1.36 -10.05
N SER A 132 -11.15 0.09 -10.45
CA SER A 132 -11.52 -0.32 -11.79
C SER A 132 -12.98 0.02 -12.10
N ARG A 133 -13.92 -0.32 -11.20
CA ARG A 133 -15.36 -0.07 -11.37
C ARG A 133 -15.71 1.42 -11.41
N ALA A 134 -15.04 2.24 -10.61
CA ALA A 134 -15.21 3.69 -10.63
C ALA A 134 -14.66 4.36 -11.90
N GLY A 135 -14.06 3.58 -12.81
CA GLY A 135 -13.48 4.07 -14.06
C GLY A 135 -12.18 4.84 -13.86
N ILE A 136 -11.49 4.68 -12.72
CA ILE A 136 -10.19 5.29 -12.51
C ILE A 136 -9.17 4.46 -13.29
N GLY A 137 -8.95 4.79 -14.56
CA GLY A 137 -8.05 4.02 -15.42
C GLY A 137 -7.48 4.87 -16.57
N PRO A 138 -6.45 4.37 -17.27
CA PRO A 138 -5.78 5.13 -18.33
C PRO A 138 -6.74 5.55 -19.47
N HIS A 139 -7.78 4.76 -19.73
CA HIS A 139 -8.71 5.00 -20.84
C HIS A 139 -9.87 5.95 -20.53
N ARG A 140 -10.10 6.31 -19.26
CA ARG A 140 -11.26 7.11 -18.83
C ARG A 140 -10.87 8.43 -18.15
N GLY A 141 -9.60 8.81 -18.24
CA GLY A 141 -9.04 9.97 -17.54
C GLY A 141 -8.65 9.60 -16.11
N TRP A 142 -7.38 9.27 -15.91
CA TRP A 142 -6.87 9.00 -14.57
C TRP A 142 -6.74 10.31 -13.78
N HIS A 143 -7.40 10.40 -12.63
CA HIS A 143 -7.36 11.58 -11.77
C HIS A 143 -6.71 11.23 -10.41
N PRO A 144 -5.53 11.80 -10.09
CA PRO A 144 -4.74 11.43 -8.91
C PRO A 144 -5.53 11.60 -7.62
N GLN A 145 -6.18 12.76 -7.48
CA GLN A 145 -6.90 13.11 -6.26
C GLN A 145 -8.09 12.18 -5.99
N ARG A 146 -8.90 11.88 -7.01
CA ARG A 146 -10.04 10.96 -6.90
C ARG A 146 -9.60 9.54 -6.56
N ALA A 147 -8.48 9.08 -7.11
CA ALA A 147 -7.90 7.78 -6.78
C ALA A 147 -7.51 7.72 -5.30
N LEU A 148 -6.80 8.75 -4.81
CA LEU A 148 -6.38 8.84 -3.41
C LEU A 148 -7.57 8.92 -2.44
N GLU A 149 -8.55 9.76 -2.73
CA GLU A 149 -9.76 9.90 -1.90
C GLU A 149 -10.48 8.55 -1.75
N MET A 150 -10.60 7.79 -2.84
CA MET A 150 -11.27 6.49 -2.79
C MET A 150 -10.42 5.43 -2.05
N ILE A 151 -9.11 5.41 -2.26
CA ILE A 151 -8.19 4.53 -1.51
C ILE A 151 -8.28 4.83 -0.01
N GLU A 152 -8.27 6.11 0.37
CA GLU A 152 -8.41 6.53 1.76
C GLU A 152 -9.76 6.11 2.35
N HIS A 153 -10.83 6.30 1.60
CA HIS A 153 -12.17 5.89 2.02
C HIS A 153 -12.23 4.38 2.28
N LEU A 154 -11.78 3.56 1.34
CA LEU A 154 -11.80 2.09 1.45
C LEU A 154 -10.96 1.59 2.62
N ILE A 155 -9.76 2.15 2.80
CA ILE A 155 -8.88 1.77 3.92
C ILE A 155 -9.49 2.19 5.26
N ARG A 156 -10.03 3.42 5.37
CA ARG A 156 -10.67 3.89 6.62
C ARG A 156 -11.92 3.07 6.95
N ALA A 157 -12.75 2.76 5.97
CA ALA A 157 -13.97 1.94 6.15
C ALA A 157 -13.67 0.54 6.69
N ARG A 158 -12.46 0.02 6.46
CA ARG A 158 -12.01 -1.30 6.94
C ARG A 158 -11.27 -1.26 8.28
N VAL A 159 -10.64 -0.14 8.63
CA VAL A 159 -9.88 0.01 9.89
C VAL A 159 -10.75 0.58 11.02
N THR A 160 -11.80 1.35 10.71
CA THR A 160 -12.74 1.86 11.71
C THR A 160 -13.77 0.77 12.06
N PRO A 161 -13.97 0.42 13.35
CA PRO A 161 -15.03 -0.50 13.75
C PRO A 161 -16.40 0.06 13.33
N ARG A 162 -17.15 -0.69 12.50
CA ARG A 162 -18.51 -0.30 12.07
C ARG A 162 -19.48 -0.13 13.24
N GLU A 163 -19.26 -0.86 14.35
CA GLU A 163 -20.12 -0.81 15.55
C GLU A 163 -20.09 0.55 16.27
N LEU A 164 -19.09 1.41 16.02
CA LEU A 164 -19.04 2.76 16.59
C LEU A 164 -19.74 3.83 15.73
N MET A 165 -20.31 3.43 14.58
CA MET A 165 -20.98 4.35 13.64
C MET A 165 -22.48 4.08 13.47
N ASP A 166 -23.04 3.07 14.16
CA ASP A 166 -24.48 2.86 14.22
C ASP A 166 -25.03 3.48 15.52
N PRO A 167 -25.78 4.61 15.47
CA PRO A 167 -26.34 5.25 16.65
C PRO A 167 -27.58 4.53 17.20
N ARG A 168 -27.96 3.37 16.63
CA ARG A 168 -29.10 2.61 17.13
C ARG A 168 -28.73 2.01 18.49
N PRO A 169 -29.52 2.27 19.55
CA PRO A 169 -29.32 1.62 20.82
C PRO A 169 -29.46 0.10 20.61
N ARG A 170 -28.46 -0.66 21.08
CA ARG A 170 -28.58 -2.11 21.23
C ARG A 170 -29.78 -2.36 22.15
N THR A 171 -30.88 -2.81 21.57
CA THR A 171 -31.99 -3.38 22.32
C THR A 171 -31.61 -4.84 22.51
N ASP A 172 -30.92 -5.11 23.62
CA ASP A 172 -30.71 -6.48 24.08
C ASP A 172 -32.04 -6.99 24.68
N PRO A 173 -32.49 -8.22 24.37
CA PRO A 173 -33.57 -8.88 25.08
C PRO A 173 -33.16 -9.41 26.45
#